data_AF-A0A7M7LQQ7-F1
#
_entry.id   AF-A0A7M7LQQ7-F1
#
_cell.length_a   1.000
_cell.length_b   1.000
_cell.length_c   1.000
_cell.angle_alpha   90.00
_cell.angle_beta   90.00
_cell.angle_gamma   90.00
#
_symmetry.space_group_name_H-M   'P 1'
#
loop_
_entity.id
_entity.type
_entity.pdbx_description
1 polymer ?
#
loop_
_entity_poly.entity_id
_entity_poly.type
_entity_poly.pdbx_seq_one_letter_code
_entity_poly.pdbx_strand_id
1 'polypeptide(L)'
;MAPGMAFAIGLILVVGQLKEGPGTLAKTFTFPEYPYKETTKNELLFRQFEQACEESGACKILSPERSDIAKTRCIRECVSPSCYKEIYLFDQLEEGEIDVRLNSFKGCFMQRNARPRK
;
A
#
# COMPACT_ATOMS: atom_id res chain seq x y z
N MET A 1 -75.47 6.03 -11.47
CA MET A 1 -74.44 7.07 -11.61
C MET A 1 -73.45 6.91 -10.46
N ALA A 2 -72.23 6.48 -10.74
CA ALA A 2 -71.09 6.53 -9.83
C ALA A 2 -69.83 6.65 -10.71
N PRO A 3 -68.98 7.69 -10.53
CA PRO A 3 -67.89 7.96 -11.45
C PRO A 3 -66.68 7.08 -11.13
N GLY A 4 -66.05 6.57 -12.19
CA GLY A 4 -64.86 5.74 -12.14
C GLY A 4 -63.67 6.50 -11.56
N MET A 5 -62.93 5.83 -10.67
CA MET A 5 -61.69 6.31 -10.08
C MET A 5 -60.61 6.38 -11.16
N ALA A 6 -60.22 7.60 -11.55
CA ALA A 6 -59.06 7.84 -12.40
C ALA A 6 -57.78 7.66 -11.57
N PHE A 7 -57.04 6.58 -11.79
CA PHE A 7 -55.70 6.42 -11.24
C PHE A 7 -54.72 7.28 -12.06
N ALA A 8 -54.30 8.41 -11.48
CA ALA A 8 -53.23 9.22 -12.03
C ALA A 8 -51.89 8.47 -11.87
N ILE A 9 -51.33 8.00 -12.98
CA ILE A 9 -49.98 7.44 -13.01
C ILE A 9 -49.00 8.61 -12.90
N GLY A 10 -48.49 8.84 -11.68
CA GLY A 10 -47.46 9.83 -11.42
C GLY A 10 -46.14 9.42 -12.08
N LEU A 11 -45.70 10.20 -13.07
CA LEU A 11 -44.36 10.14 -13.65
C LEU A 11 -43.36 10.62 -12.58
N ILE A 12 -42.74 9.67 -11.87
CA ILE A 12 -41.60 9.97 -10.99
C ILE A 12 -40.40 10.24 -11.91
N LEU A 13 -40.09 11.52 -12.14
CA LEU A 13 -38.81 11.95 -12.69
C LEU A 13 -37.73 11.62 -11.65
N VAL A 14 -37.09 10.45 -11.79
CA VAL A 14 -35.84 10.15 -11.09
C VAL A 14 -34.76 11.05 -11.68
N VAL A 15 -34.63 12.25 -11.13
CA VAL A 15 -33.46 13.10 -11.35
C VAL A 15 -32.29 12.41 -10.65
N GLY A 16 -31.55 11.62 -11.40
CA GLY A 16 -30.30 11.02 -10.94
C GLY A 16 -29.32 12.12 -10.55
N GLN A 17 -29.17 12.35 -9.25
CA GLN A 17 -28.05 13.10 -8.70
C GLN A 17 -26.81 12.22 -8.86
N LEU A 18 -26.17 12.26 -10.03
CA LEU A 18 -24.77 11.88 -10.18
C LEU A 18 -23.95 12.89 -9.38
N LYS A 19 -23.83 12.61 -8.09
CA LYS A 19 -22.93 13.34 -7.19
C LYS A 19 -21.52 12.96 -7.64
N GLU A 20 -20.89 13.83 -8.43
CA GLU A 20 -19.47 13.73 -8.73
C GLU A 20 -18.74 13.71 -7.38
N GLY A 21 -18.16 12.54 -7.06
CA GLY A 21 -17.35 12.39 -5.86
C GLY A 21 -16.18 13.36 -5.91
N PRO A 22 -15.68 13.84 -4.76
CA PRO A 22 -14.52 14.71 -4.73
C PRO A 22 -13.38 14.03 -5.49
N GLY A 23 -12.92 14.67 -6.57
CA GLY A 23 -11.84 14.15 -7.41
C GLY A 23 -10.65 13.78 -6.53
N THR A 24 -10.16 12.56 -6.70
CA THR A 24 -9.03 12.01 -5.97
C THR A 24 -7.82 12.92 -6.16
N LEU A 25 -7.45 13.67 -5.13
CA LEU A 25 -6.22 14.46 -5.12
C LEU A 25 -5.03 13.48 -5.25
N ALA A 26 -4.36 13.48 -6.41
CA ALA A 26 -3.22 12.62 -6.63
C ALA A 26 -2.04 13.06 -5.74
N LYS A 27 -1.59 12.21 -4.82
CA LYS A 27 -0.38 12.42 -4.02
C LYS A 27 0.85 12.12 -4.89
N THR A 28 1.74 13.10 -5.07
CA THR A 28 3.01 12.90 -5.77
C THR A 28 4.07 12.44 -4.77
N PHE A 29 4.60 11.24 -4.97
CA PHE A 29 5.69 10.70 -4.16
C PHE A 29 7.03 11.04 -4.81
N THR A 30 7.98 11.56 -4.02
CA THR A 30 9.37 11.76 -4.44
C THR A 30 10.28 10.90 -3.58
N PHE A 31 10.99 9.97 -4.21
CA PHE A 31 11.87 9.01 -3.55
C PHE A 31 13.01 8.61 -4.50
N PRO A 32 14.17 8.17 -3.99
CA PRO A 32 15.22 7.63 -4.85
C PRO A 32 14.73 6.38 -5.58
N GLU A 33 14.93 6.33 -6.89
CA GLU A 33 14.55 5.19 -7.71
C GLU A 33 15.71 4.21 -7.85
N TYR A 34 15.49 2.98 -7.39
CA TYR A 34 16.41 1.87 -7.57
C TYR A 34 15.77 0.84 -8.51
N PRO A 35 16.43 0.48 -9.63
CA PRO A 35 15.87 -0.49 -10.55
C PRO A 35 15.77 -1.85 -9.86
N TYR A 36 14.61 -2.48 -9.99
CA TYR A 36 14.38 -3.82 -9.49
C TYR A 36 14.00 -4.75 -10.63
N LYS A 37 14.69 -5.89 -10.71
CA LYS A 37 14.39 -6.95 -11.66
C LYS A 37 13.61 -8.04 -10.95
N GLU A 38 12.32 -8.14 -11.25
CA GLU A 38 11.43 -9.20 -10.77
C GLU A 38 11.84 -10.53 -11.40
N THR A 39 12.68 -11.27 -10.67
CA THR A 39 13.05 -12.65 -11.00
C THR A 39 12.67 -13.55 -9.84
N THR A 40 12.41 -14.83 -10.11
CA THR A 40 12.09 -15.82 -9.07
C THR A 40 13.12 -15.84 -7.95
N LYS A 41 14.42 -15.73 -8.30
CA LYS A 41 15.51 -15.70 -7.31
C LYS A 41 15.44 -14.46 -6.41
N ASN A 42 15.21 -13.29 -6.98
CA ASN A 42 15.14 -12.03 -6.25
C ASN A 42 13.91 -11.98 -5.34
N GLU A 43 12.74 -12.37 -5.87
CA GLU A 43 11.51 -12.42 -5.07
C GLU A 43 11.61 -13.42 -3.92
N LEU A 44 12.17 -14.61 -4.17
CA LEU A 44 12.37 -15.61 -3.11
C LEU A 44 13.31 -15.10 -2.02
N LEU A 45 14.44 -14.51 -2.40
CA LEU A 45 15.38 -13.93 -1.44
C LEU A 45 14.74 -12.82 -0.62
N PHE A 46 14.01 -11.90 -1.26
CA PHE A 46 13.33 -10.82 -0.56
C PHE A 46 12.29 -11.35 0.43
N ARG A 47 11.45 -12.31 0.00
CA ARG A 47 10.45 -12.94 0.86
C ARG A 47 11.05 -13.66 2.06
N GLN A 48 12.20 -14.30 1.90
CA GLN A 48 12.91 -14.94 3.03
C GLN A 48 13.29 -13.91 4.11
N PHE A 49 13.75 -12.73 3.69
CA PHE A 49 14.07 -11.64 4.62
C PHE A 49 12.80 -11.05 5.25
N GLU A 50 11.73 -10.85 4.47
CA GLU A 50 10.45 -10.41 5.02
C GLU A 50 9.92 -11.39 6.09
N GLN A 51 9.94 -12.69 5.81
CA GLN A 51 9.49 -13.72 6.75
C GLN A 51 10.37 -13.76 8.01
N ALA A 52 11.69 -13.71 7.86
CA ALA A 52 12.59 -13.68 9.01
C ALA A 52 12.34 -12.45 9.90
N CYS A 53 12.04 -11.30 9.29
CA CYS A 53 11.69 -10.08 10.01
C CYS A 53 10.30 -10.15 10.63
N GLU A 54 9.31 -10.73 9.96
CA GLU A 54 7.97 -10.95 10.49
C GLU A 54 7.98 -11.84 11.74
N GLU A 55 8.82 -12.88 11.73
CA GLU A 55 8.99 -13.80 12.86
C GLU A 55 9.94 -13.25 13.95
N SER A 56 10.62 -12.12 13.69
CA SER A 56 11.52 -11.47 14.64
C SER A 56 10.76 -10.72 15.74
N GLY A 57 11.30 -10.73 16.97
CA GLY A 57 10.59 -10.35 18.19
C GLY A 57 9.75 -9.07 18.12
N ALA A 58 10.32 -7.95 17.69
CA ALA A 58 9.63 -6.65 17.68
C ALA A 58 8.49 -6.55 16.64
N CYS A 59 8.62 -7.21 15.48
CA CYS A 59 7.57 -7.21 14.47
C CYS A 59 6.52 -8.31 14.72
N LYS A 60 6.94 -9.44 15.31
CA LYS A 60 6.04 -10.56 15.65
C LYS A 60 4.95 -10.17 16.65
N ILE A 61 5.26 -9.27 17.59
CA ILE A 61 4.30 -8.78 18.59
C ILE A 61 3.27 -7.80 17.99
N LEU A 62 3.54 -7.24 16.80
CA LEU A 62 2.59 -6.40 16.08
C LEU A 62 1.62 -7.31 15.33
N SER A 63 0.46 -7.57 15.93
CA SER A 63 -0.60 -8.32 15.26
C SER A 63 -1.20 -7.49 14.11
N PRO A 64 -1.47 -8.08 12.94
CA PRO A 64 -2.11 -7.37 11.81
C PRO A 64 -3.42 -6.69 12.19
N GLU A 65 -4.18 -7.31 13.11
CA GLU A 65 -5.43 -6.79 13.70
C GLU A 65 -5.29 -5.43 14.41
N ARG A 66 -4.07 -5.03 14.80
CA ARG A 66 -3.84 -3.77 15.53
C ARG A 66 -3.41 -2.63 14.62
N SER A 67 -2.54 -2.90 13.64
CA SER A 67 -2.18 -1.95 12.57
C SER A 67 -1.29 -2.67 11.54
N ASP A 68 -1.86 -2.96 10.38
CA ASP A 68 -1.15 -3.62 9.27
C ASP A 68 0.00 -2.77 8.74
N ILE A 69 -0.18 -1.45 8.74
CA ILE A 69 0.87 -0.50 8.35
C ILE A 69 2.00 -0.47 9.38
N ALA A 70 1.73 -0.48 10.68
CA ALA A 70 2.79 -0.53 11.68
C ALA A 70 3.65 -1.80 11.53
N LYS A 71 3.01 -2.94 11.28
CA LYS A 71 3.72 -4.20 11.00
C LYS A 71 4.55 -4.10 9.72
N THR A 72 3.99 -3.53 8.65
CA THR A 72 4.71 -3.30 7.39
C THR A 72 5.92 -2.39 7.58
N ARG A 73 5.78 -1.26 8.29
CA ARG A 73 6.90 -0.35 8.60
C ARG A 73 8.00 -1.09 9.37
N CYS A 74 7.63 -1.88 10.39
CA CYS A 74 8.57 -2.69 11.17
C CYS A 74 9.35 -3.68 10.29
N ILE A 75 8.65 -4.43 9.42
CA ILE A 75 9.28 -5.41 8.52
C ILE A 75 10.22 -4.71 7.55
N ARG A 76 9.80 -3.59 6.93
CA ARG A 76 10.64 -2.85 5.98
C ARG A 76 11.90 -2.30 6.64
N GLU A 77 11.77 -1.74 7.84
CA GLU A 77 12.92 -1.26 8.62
C GLU A 77 13.85 -2.41 9.01
N CYS A 78 13.31 -3.56 9.43
CA CYS A 78 14.08 -4.76 9.74
C CYS A 78 14.83 -5.32 8.52
N VAL A 79 14.17 -5.43 7.37
CA VAL A 79 14.75 -6.00 6.13
C VAL A 79 15.96 -5.19 5.68
N SER A 80 15.86 -3.86 5.72
CA SER A 80 16.99 -2.99 5.44
C SER A 80 16.77 -1.60 6.04
N PRO A 81 17.37 -1.31 7.21
CA PRO A 81 17.18 -0.03 7.90
C PRO A 81 17.62 1.16 7.04
N SER A 82 18.66 0.98 6.25
CA SER A 82 19.18 2.03 5.37
C SER A 82 18.26 2.28 4.17
N CYS A 83 17.69 1.23 3.55
CA CYS A 83 16.76 1.43 2.42
C CYS A 83 15.44 2.03 2.90
N TYR A 84 15.01 1.64 4.10
CA TYR A 84 13.81 2.17 4.71
C TYR A 84 13.93 3.68 4.92
N LYS A 85 15.04 4.13 5.51
CA LYS A 85 15.31 5.56 5.70
C LYS A 85 15.34 6.34 4.39
N GLU A 86 15.96 5.80 3.35
CA GLU A 86 16.05 6.54 2.09
C GLU A 86 14.73 6.68 1.34
N ILE A 87 13.82 5.73 1.52
CA ILE A 87 12.58 5.66 0.73
C ILE A 87 11.35 6.16 1.52
N TYR A 88 11.35 5.98 2.84
CA TYR A 88 10.17 6.22 3.68
C TYR A 88 10.40 7.24 4.82
N LEU A 89 11.62 7.77 5.03
CA LEU A 89 11.88 8.69 6.16
C LEU A 89 11.09 10.00 6.06
N PHE A 90 11.02 10.57 4.86
CA PHE A 90 10.39 11.89 4.63
C PHE A 90 8.87 11.81 4.47
N ASP A 91 8.36 10.65 4.04
CA ASP A 91 6.94 10.38 3.85
C ASP A 91 6.69 8.94 4.27
N GLN A 92 6.12 8.73 5.46
CA GLN A 92 5.89 7.38 5.98
C GLN A 92 4.66 6.76 5.32
N LEU A 93 4.58 5.42 5.31
CA LEU A 93 3.38 4.71 4.84
C LEU A 93 2.17 5.12 5.68
N GLU A 94 1.06 5.47 5.06
CA GLU A 94 -0.21 5.80 5.75
C GLU A 94 -1.24 4.67 5.65
N GLU A 95 -2.23 4.65 6.55
CA GLU A 95 -3.32 3.66 6.49
C GLU A 95 -4.23 3.91 5.28
N GLY A 96 -4.43 2.87 4.46
CA GLY A 96 -5.19 2.97 3.21
C GLY A 96 -4.39 3.46 2.00
N GLU A 97 -3.08 3.75 2.15
CA GLU A 97 -2.19 4.10 1.04
C GLU A 97 -1.73 2.84 0.26
N ILE A 98 -1.65 2.96 -1.07
CA ILE A 98 -0.99 1.95 -1.92
C ILE A 98 0.50 2.29 -2.00
N ASP A 99 1.36 1.39 -1.53
CA ASP A 99 2.81 1.58 -1.56
C ASP A 99 3.39 1.40 -2.98
N VAL A 100 3.45 2.50 -3.73
CA VAL A 100 4.09 2.55 -5.06
C VAL A 100 5.62 2.46 -5.01
N ARG A 101 6.23 2.59 -3.82
CA ARG A 101 7.68 2.70 -3.62
C ARG A 101 8.35 1.34 -3.41
N LEU A 102 7.55 0.30 -3.19
CA LEU A 102 8.00 -1.05 -2.87
C LEU A 102 9.06 -1.59 -3.85
N ASN A 103 8.88 -1.36 -5.15
CA ASN A 103 9.84 -1.83 -6.15
C ASN A 103 11.19 -1.13 -6.03
N SER A 104 11.21 0.17 -5.73
CA SER A 104 12.46 0.86 -5.44
C SER A 104 13.10 0.33 -4.15
N PHE A 105 12.30 0.02 -3.13
CA PHE A 105 12.82 -0.57 -1.89
C PHE A 105 13.47 -1.95 -2.12
N LYS A 106 12.82 -2.81 -2.90
CA LYS A 106 13.40 -4.09 -3.33
C LYS A 106 14.71 -3.89 -4.12
N GLY A 107 14.74 -2.91 -5.02
CA GLY A 107 15.94 -2.54 -5.78
C GLY A 107 17.11 -2.12 -4.87
N CYS A 108 16.85 -1.23 -3.92
CA CYS A 108 17.83 -0.80 -2.92
C CYS A 108 18.38 -1.99 -2.11
N PHE A 109 17.48 -2.85 -1.61
CA PHE A 109 17.85 -4.03 -0.85
C PHE A 109 18.79 -4.95 -1.65
N MET A 110 18.45 -5.23 -2.92
CA MET A 110 19.28 -6.09 -3.77
C MET A 110 20.68 -5.50 -4.00
N GLN A 111 20.78 -4.19 -4.22
CA GLN A 111 22.08 -3.53 -4.40
C GLN A 111 22.96 -3.62 -3.15
N ARG A 112 22.35 -3.61 -1.96
CA ARG A 112 23.08 -3.68 -0.68
C ARG A 112 23.42 -5.10 -0.27
N ASN A 113 22.52 -6.04 -0.49
CA ASN A 113 22.74 -7.44 -0.15
C ASN A 113 23.67 -8.15 -1.15
N ALA A 114 23.80 -7.65 -2.38
CA ALA A 114 24.76 -8.15 -3.37
C ALA A 114 26.22 -7.73 -3.11
N ARG A 115 26.46 -6.76 -2.21
CA ARG A 115 27.84 -6.37 -1.87
C ARG A 115 28.39 -7.37 -0.85
N PRO A 116 29.53 -8.03 -1.11
CA PRO A 116 30.18 -8.85 -0.09
C PRO A 116 30.51 -7.95 1.10
N ARG A 117 30.13 -8.39 2.31
CA ARG A 117 30.59 -7.75 3.53
C ARG A 117 32.09 -7.99 3.62
N LYS A 118 32.88 -6.92 3.47
CA LYS A 118 34.32 -6.92 3.73
C LYS A 118 34.58 -7.12 5.21
#